data_AF-A0A0L8IDC6-F1
#
_entry.id   AF-A0A0L8IDC6-F1
#
_cell.length_a   1.000
_cell.length_b   1.000
_cell.length_c   1.000
_cell.angle_alpha   90.00
_cell.angle_beta   90.00
_cell.angle_gamma   90.00
#
_symmetry.space_group_name_H-M   'P 1'
#
loop_
_entity.id
_entity.type
_entity.pdbx_description
1 polymer ?
#
loop_
_entity_poly.entity_id
_entity_poly.type
_entity_poly.pdbx_seq_one_letter_code
_entity_poly.pdbx_strand_id
1 'polypeptide(L)'
;HWNFAVVFFLPFLFSYSLFVANPLASFNQREKVNVNDFLNVLMSDPGPQCLMWLPILHRMSQAENAVHPVQCEGCNRESFMGFRYKCQRCYNYQLCQDCFWRGRTSGNHTDSHEMKEYLSYKSPAKQIGHSLKKSFRCVPSKPNHKIPTFSDVPENRIDLTNI
;
A
#
# COMPACT_ATOMS: atom_id res chain seq x y z
N HIS A 1 -8.20 -5.56 -19.06
CA HIS A 1 -8.84 -4.41 -18.40
C HIS A 1 -7.85 -3.60 -17.54
N TRP A 2 -6.58 -3.48 -17.98
CA TRP A 2 -5.45 -2.85 -17.25
C TRP A 2 -5.29 -1.33 -17.48
N ASN A 3 -6.25 -0.69 -18.15
CA ASN A 3 -6.04 0.64 -18.73
C ASN A 3 -6.17 1.81 -17.74
N PHE A 4 -6.87 1.70 -16.61
CA PHE A 4 -7.13 2.88 -15.77
C PHE A 4 -6.04 3.19 -14.73
N ALA A 5 -5.41 2.16 -14.14
CA ALA A 5 -4.29 2.36 -13.21
C ALA A 5 -3.04 2.89 -13.94
N VAL A 6 -2.76 2.34 -15.13
CA VAL A 6 -1.64 2.79 -15.96
C VAL A 6 -1.88 4.23 -16.44
N VAL A 7 -3.09 4.62 -16.86
CA VAL A 7 -3.36 5.97 -17.40
C VAL A 7 -3.30 7.10 -16.36
N PHE A 8 -3.57 6.86 -15.07
CA PHE A 8 -3.43 7.89 -14.03
C PHE A 8 -1.99 8.03 -13.51
N PHE A 9 -1.20 6.96 -13.54
CA PHE A 9 0.22 6.99 -13.16
C PHE A 9 1.16 7.31 -14.32
N LEU A 10 0.74 7.06 -15.57
CA LEU A 10 1.52 7.36 -16.77
C LEU A 10 1.92 8.83 -16.88
N PRO A 11 1.12 9.86 -16.56
CA PRO A 11 1.59 11.25 -16.65
C PRO A 11 2.69 11.56 -15.62
N PHE A 12 2.67 10.88 -14.46
CA PHE A 12 3.74 10.93 -13.47
C PHE A 12 4.96 10.08 -13.88
N LEU A 13 4.77 9.01 -14.65
CA LEU A 13 5.85 8.19 -15.21
C LEU A 13 6.44 8.78 -16.51
N PHE A 14 5.69 9.56 -17.29
CA PHE A 14 6.09 10.08 -18.62
C PHE A 14 6.63 11.50 -18.59
N SER A 15 6.27 12.35 -17.62
CA SER A 15 7.02 13.60 -17.40
C SER A 15 8.45 13.35 -16.93
N TYR A 16 8.73 12.16 -16.39
CA TYR A 16 10.07 11.67 -16.07
C TYR A 16 10.74 10.95 -17.27
N SER A 17 10.76 11.59 -18.43
CA SER A 17 11.80 11.29 -19.45
C SER A 17 13.21 11.74 -19.01
N LEU A 18 13.46 11.90 -17.70
CA LEU A 18 14.70 12.35 -17.10
C LEU A 18 15.18 11.29 -16.11
N PHE A 19 16.38 10.79 -16.36
CA PHE A 19 17.10 9.76 -15.62
C PHE A 19 16.62 8.32 -15.85
N VAL A 20 17.18 7.76 -16.92
CA VAL A 20 17.74 6.41 -16.98
C VAL A 20 18.64 6.17 -15.74
N ALA A 21 18.07 6.07 -14.56
CA ALA A 21 18.73 5.44 -13.43
C ALA A 21 18.57 3.95 -13.70
N ASN A 22 19.56 3.36 -14.36
CA ASN A 22 19.75 1.93 -14.35
C ASN A 22 19.55 1.49 -12.89
N PRO A 23 18.49 0.72 -12.53
CA PRO A 23 18.27 0.32 -11.14
C PRO A 23 19.49 -0.42 -10.58
N LEU A 24 20.26 -1.03 -11.50
CA LEU A 24 21.53 -1.69 -11.28
C LEU A 24 22.73 -0.73 -11.20
N ALA A 25 22.55 0.58 -11.15
CA ALA A 25 23.62 1.52 -10.79
C ALA A 25 23.77 1.61 -9.27
N SER A 26 22.68 1.37 -8.52
CA SER A 26 22.69 1.29 -7.06
C SER A 26 23.24 -0.04 -6.53
N PHE A 27 23.43 -1.02 -7.42
CA PHE A 27 23.98 -2.34 -7.09
C PHE A 27 25.21 -2.63 -7.94
N ASN A 28 26.25 -3.24 -7.37
CA ASN A 28 27.40 -3.66 -8.15
C ASN A 28 27.01 -4.83 -9.06
N GLN A 29 26.94 -4.59 -10.38
CA GLN A 29 26.49 -5.59 -11.38
C GLN A 29 27.34 -6.85 -11.44
N ARG A 30 28.53 -6.86 -10.83
CA ARG A 30 29.48 -7.98 -10.88
C ARG A 30 29.36 -8.95 -9.69
N GLU A 31 28.54 -8.64 -8.69
CA GLU A 31 28.39 -9.46 -7.49
C GLU A 31 26.95 -9.91 -7.27
N LYS A 32 26.78 -11.07 -6.62
CA LYS A 32 25.47 -11.55 -6.21
C LYS A 32 24.95 -10.63 -5.11
N VAL A 33 23.86 -9.91 -5.37
CA VAL A 33 23.17 -9.08 -4.38
C VAL A 33 22.35 -9.98 -3.46
N ASN A 34 22.60 -9.93 -2.15
CA ASN A 34 21.79 -10.64 -1.17
C ASN A 34 20.63 -9.75 -0.65
N VAL A 35 19.75 -10.31 0.19
CA VAL A 35 18.58 -9.59 0.72
C VAL A 35 19.01 -8.41 1.60
N ASN A 36 20.07 -8.56 2.40
CA ASN A 36 20.56 -7.52 3.28
C ASN A 36 21.14 -6.33 2.48
N ASP A 37 21.88 -6.59 1.41
CA ASP A 37 22.39 -5.57 0.48
C ASP A 37 21.24 -4.79 -0.17
N PHE A 38 20.21 -5.50 -0.63
CA PHE A 38 19.01 -4.90 -1.18
C PHE A 38 18.28 -4.01 -0.16
N LEU A 39 18.10 -4.50 1.08
CA LEU A 39 17.45 -3.74 2.14
C LEU A 39 18.26 -2.49 2.51
N ASN A 40 19.59 -2.59 2.59
CA ASN A 40 20.47 -1.45 2.86
C ASN A 40 20.34 -0.35 1.79
N VAL A 41 20.29 -0.74 0.52
CA VAL A 41 20.09 0.20 -0.59
C VAL A 41 18.69 0.81 -0.54
N LEU A 42 17.65 0.00 -0.30
CA LEU A 42 16.26 0.46 -0.21
C LEU A 42 16.04 1.47 0.94
N MET A 43 16.76 1.32 2.04
CA MET A 43 16.62 2.16 3.24
C MET A 43 17.70 3.23 3.37
N SER A 44 18.57 3.40 2.37
CA SER A 44 19.59 4.45 2.35
C SER A 44 18.98 5.85 2.29
N ASP A 45 19.72 6.87 2.74
CA ASP A 45 19.32 8.29 2.69
C ASP A 45 20.38 9.12 1.95
N PRO A 46 20.08 9.70 0.76
CA PRO A 46 18.85 9.55 -0.01
C PRO A 46 18.76 8.19 -0.72
N GLY A 47 17.60 7.54 -0.62
CA GLY A 47 17.35 6.26 -1.28
C GLY A 47 17.24 6.40 -2.80
N PRO A 48 17.54 5.35 -3.58
CA PRO A 48 17.39 5.40 -5.03
C PRO A 48 15.93 5.64 -5.42
N GLN A 49 15.71 6.69 -6.21
CA GLN A 49 14.38 7.18 -6.58
C GLN A 49 13.49 6.11 -7.22
N CYS A 50 14.08 5.14 -7.94
CA CYS A 50 13.34 4.05 -8.56
C CYS A 50 12.78 3.04 -7.53
N LEU A 51 13.47 2.80 -6.42
CA LEU A 51 13.03 1.84 -5.39
C LEU A 51 12.03 2.45 -4.41
N MET A 52 11.96 3.77 -4.29
CA MET A 52 10.97 4.49 -3.46
C MET A 52 9.53 4.18 -3.87
N TRP A 53 9.31 3.76 -5.11
CA TRP A 53 7.99 3.38 -5.61
C TRP A 53 7.60 1.95 -5.25
N LEU A 54 8.53 1.06 -4.90
CA LEU A 54 8.22 -0.35 -4.62
C LEU A 54 7.18 -0.52 -3.50
N PRO A 55 7.27 0.18 -2.34
CA PRO A 55 6.24 0.09 -1.31
C PRO A 55 4.87 0.61 -1.79
N ILE A 56 4.86 1.64 -2.64
CA ILE A 56 3.62 2.21 -3.21
C ILE A 56 2.98 1.21 -4.18
N LEU A 57 3.76 0.67 -5.12
CA LEU A 57 3.31 -0.32 -6.10
C LEU A 57 2.79 -1.59 -5.42
N HIS A 58 3.47 -2.07 -4.38
CA HIS A 58 3.02 -3.21 -3.59
C HIS A 58 1.66 -2.94 -2.92
N ARG A 59 1.44 -1.73 -2.37
CA ARG A 59 0.14 -1.35 -1.81
C ARG A 59 -0.95 -1.28 -2.88
N MET A 60 -0.64 -0.72 -4.06
CA MET A 60 -1.59 -0.65 -5.18
C MET A 60 -1.99 -2.03 -5.68
N SER A 61 -1.03 -2.95 -5.80
CA SER A 61 -1.29 -4.34 -6.18
C SER A 61 -2.21 -5.04 -5.17
N GLN A 62 -2.02 -4.81 -3.86
CA GLN A 62 -2.94 -5.34 -2.84
C GLN A 62 -4.35 -4.73 -2.94
N ALA A 63 -4.46 -3.45 -3.28
CA ALA A 63 -5.74 -2.76 -3.38
C ALA A 63 -6.58 -3.21 -4.58
N GLU A 64 -5.93 -3.65 -5.67
CA GLU A 64 -6.62 -3.99 -6.93
C GLU A 64 -7.76 -5.00 -6.75
N ASN A 65 -7.56 -5.99 -5.88
CA ASN A 65 -8.54 -7.04 -5.61
C ASN A 65 -9.34 -6.82 -4.32
N ALA A 66 -9.16 -5.69 -3.65
CA ALA A 66 -9.86 -5.37 -2.41
C ALA A 66 -11.29 -4.90 -2.71
N VAL A 67 -12.28 -5.74 -2.42
CA VAL A 67 -13.71 -5.42 -2.60
C VAL A 67 -14.30 -4.85 -1.31
N HIS A 68 -15.00 -3.73 -1.43
CA HIS A 68 -15.68 -3.07 -0.33
C HIS A 68 -17.20 -2.99 -0.61
N PRO A 69 -18.03 -3.82 0.07
CA PRO A 69 -19.48 -3.81 -0.08
C PRO A 69 -20.10 -2.67 0.74
N VAL A 70 -19.72 -1.44 0.42
CA VAL A 70 -20.24 -0.22 1.02
C VAL A 70 -20.45 0.83 -0.05
N GLN A 71 -21.48 1.66 0.13
CA GLN A 71 -21.74 2.77 -0.75
C GLN A 71 -20.65 3.84 -0.64
N CYS A 72 -20.21 4.35 -1.78
CA CYS A 72 -19.38 5.55 -1.87
C CYS A 72 -20.28 6.80 -1.82
N GLU A 73 -20.04 7.71 -0.88
CA GLU A 73 -20.83 8.94 -0.71
C GLU A 73 -20.60 10.00 -1.81
N GLY A 74 -19.52 9.86 -2.58
CA GLY A 74 -19.17 10.79 -3.67
C GLY A 74 -19.74 10.41 -5.03
N CYS A 75 -19.93 9.11 -5.32
CA CYS A 75 -20.43 8.62 -6.62
C CYS A 75 -21.61 7.65 -6.52
N ASN A 76 -22.10 7.36 -5.31
CA ASN A 76 -23.24 6.50 -5.01
C ASN A 76 -23.17 5.05 -5.54
N ARG A 77 -21.98 4.56 -5.91
CA ARG A 77 -21.79 3.14 -6.21
C ARG A 77 -21.91 2.34 -4.91
N GLU A 78 -22.75 1.32 -4.90
CA GLU A 78 -23.05 0.47 -3.73
C GLU A 78 -21.90 -0.46 -3.31
N SER A 79 -20.96 -0.71 -4.22
CA SER A 79 -19.75 -1.49 -3.99
C SER A 79 -18.64 -1.01 -4.91
N PHE A 80 -17.39 -1.05 -4.43
CA PHE A 80 -16.22 -0.67 -5.23
C PHE A 80 -14.98 -1.48 -4.87
N MET A 81 -14.04 -1.50 -5.81
CA MET A 81 -12.70 -2.08 -5.64
C MET A 81 -11.65 -0.99 -5.45
N GLY A 82 -10.47 -1.36 -4.95
CA GLY A 82 -9.38 -0.42 -4.69
C GLY A 82 -9.36 0.08 -3.25
N PHE A 83 -8.72 1.22 -3.02
CA PHE A 83 -8.66 1.83 -1.69
C PHE A 83 -10.03 2.34 -1.22
N ARG A 84 -10.35 2.08 0.06
CA ARG A 84 -11.47 2.71 0.77
C ARG A 84 -10.97 3.83 1.67
N TYR A 85 -11.49 5.02 1.48
CA TYR A 85 -11.18 6.19 2.33
C TYR A 85 -12.37 6.49 3.24
N LYS A 86 -12.19 6.35 4.56
CA LYS A 86 -13.23 6.67 5.56
C LYS A 86 -12.88 7.96 6.29
N CYS A 87 -13.82 8.90 6.33
CA CYS A 87 -13.67 10.13 7.09
C CYS A 87 -13.57 9.84 8.59
N GLN A 88 -12.63 10.51 9.26
CA GLN A 88 -12.49 10.39 10.71
C GLN A 88 -13.48 11.27 11.49
N ARG A 89 -14.11 12.25 10.83
CA ARG A 89 -15.05 13.20 11.45
C ARG A 89 -16.50 12.93 11.10
N CYS A 90 -16.80 12.63 9.84
CA CYS A 90 -18.15 12.40 9.37
C CYS A 90 -18.63 10.98 9.71
N TYR A 91 -19.88 10.86 10.17
CA TYR A 91 -20.47 9.57 10.50
C TYR A 91 -20.72 8.75 9.23
N ASN A 92 -20.17 7.52 9.19
CA ASN A 92 -20.28 6.57 8.08
C ASN A 92 -19.95 7.12 6.67
N TYR A 93 -19.19 8.20 6.59
CA TYR A 93 -18.80 8.78 5.31
C TYR A 93 -17.57 8.08 4.74
N GLN A 94 -17.71 7.51 3.55
CA GLN A 94 -16.62 6.86 2.85
C GLN A 94 -16.62 7.19 1.35
N LEU A 95 -15.41 7.27 0.80
CA LEU A 95 -15.15 7.49 -0.61
C LEU A 95 -14.39 6.30 -1.19
N CYS A 96 -14.69 5.98 -2.45
CA CYS A 96 -13.84 5.12 -3.24
C CYS A 96 -12.57 5.86 -3.67
N GLN A 97 -11.56 5.10 -4.12
CA GLN A 97 -10.29 5.59 -4.63
C GLN A 97 -10.44 6.77 -5.60
N ASP A 98 -11.27 6.63 -6.63
CA ASP A 98 -11.49 7.67 -7.63
C ASP A 98 -12.07 8.96 -7.05
N CYS A 99 -13.00 8.85 -6.09
CA CYS A 99 -13.65 10.03 -5.50
C CYS A 99 -12.68 10.78 -4.60
N PHE A 100 -11.90 10.06 -3.80
CA PHE A 100 -10.91 10.67 -2.93
C PHE A 100 -9.80 11.36 -3.74
N TRP A 101 -9.21 10.70 -4.74
CA TRP A 101 -8.14 11.29 -5.55
C TRP A 101 -8.59 12.48 -6.40
N ARG A 102 -9.88 12.54 -6.75
CA ARG A 102 -10.46 13.68 -7.47
C ARG A 102 -10.97 14.80 -6.55
N GLY A 103 -10.85 14.66 -5.22
CA GLY A 103 -11.35 15.65 -4.26
C GLY A 103 -12.86 15.83 -4.32
N ARG A 104 -13.63 14.74 -4.52
CA ARG A 104 -15.09 14.83 -4.51
C ARG A 104 -15.60 14.93 -3.07
N THR A 105 -16.43 15.94 -2.82
CA THR A 105 -17.10 16.16 -1.54
C THR A 105 -18.62 16.08 -1.72
N SER A 106 -19.33 15.75 -0.63
CA SER A 106 -20.79 15.62 -0.62
C SER A 106 -21.32 15.83 0.80
N GLY A 107 -22.52 16.40 0.92
CA GLY A 107 -23.15 16.71 2.21
C GLY A 107 -22.27 17.63 3.06
N ASN A 108 -22.10 17.28 4.34
CA ASN A 108 -21.29 18.05 5.30
C ASN A 108 -19.79 17.73 5.27
N HIS A 109 -19.34 16.90 4.33
CA HIS A 109 -17.92 16.56 4.19
C HIS A 109 -17.19 17.63 3.38
N THR A 110 -15.96 17.96 3.80
CA THR A 110 -15.05 18.87 3.09
C THR A 110 -13.68 18.20 2.96
N ASP A 111 -12.88 18.61 1.97
CA ASP A 111 -11.52 18.08 1.76
C ASP A 111 -10.56 18.39 2.93
N SER A 112 -10.95 19.29 3.85
CA SER A 112 -10.21 19.57 5.08
C SER A 112 -10.33 18.46 6.13
N HIS A 113 -11.29 17.55 5.97
CA HIS A 113 -11.48 16.45 6.91
C HIS A 113 -10.47 15.34 6.64
N GLU A 114 -9.80 14.89 7.71
CA GLU A 114 -8.87 13.77 7.62
C GLU A 114 -9.59 12.48 7.20
N MET A 115 -9.02 11.79 6.22
CA MET A 115 -9.49 10.54 5.66
C MET A 115 -8.49 9.43 5.95
N LYS A 116 -8.98 8.27 6.39
CA LYS A 116 -8.15 7.09 6.65
C LYS A 116 -8.35 6.05 5.56
N GLU A 117 -7.24 5.53 5.05
CA GLU A 117 -7.19 4.49 4.04
C GLU A 117 -7.39 3.09 4.65
N TYR A 118 -8.13 2.24 3.94
CA TYR A 118 -8.37 0.83 4.27
C TYR A 118 -8.25 -0.03 3.01
N LEU A 119 -7.50 -1.13 3.14
CA LEU A 119 -7.36 -2.19 2.13
C LEU A 119 -8.29 -3.39 2.37
N SER A 120 -9.01 -3.41 3.50
CA SER A 120 -9.92 -4.50 3.82
C SER A 120 -11.25 -3.98 4.33
N TYR A 121 -12.33 -4.67 3.98
CA TYR A 121 -13.61 -4.49 4.63
C TYR A 121 -13.76 -5.50 5.76
N LYS A 122 -13.97 -5.00 6.98
CA LYS A 122 -14.38 -5.81 8.13
C LYS A 122 -15.80 -5.42 8.47
N SER A 123 -16.74 -6.36 8.39
CA SER A 123 -18.12 -6.10 8.74
C SER A 123 -18.22 -5.62 10.21
N PRO A 124 -19.17 -4.73 10.53
CA PRO A 124 -19.37 -4.25 11.91
C PRO A 124 -19.52 -5.38 12.93
N ALA A 125 -20.18 -6.49 12.58
CA ALA A 125 -20.33 -7.67 13.42
C ALA A 125 -18.99 -8.36 13.77
N LYS A 126 -17.99 -8.31 12.87
CA LYS A 126 -16.66 -8.90 13.09
C LYS A 126 -15.70 -7.97 13.86
N GLN A 127 -16.04 -6.68 14.04
CA GLN A 127 -15.21 -5.73 14.80
C GLN A 127 -15.31 -5.95 16.31
N ILE A 128 -16.48 -6.37 16.81
CA ILE A 128 -16.73 -6.60 18.25
C ILE A 128 -15.79 -7.70 18.77
N GLY A 129 -15.69 -8.84 18.08
CA GLY A 129 -14.81 -9.95 18.50
C GLY A 129 -13.32 -9.62 18.45
N HIS A 130 -12.88 -8.79 17.50
CA HIS A 130 -11.47 -8.41 17.36
C HIS A 130 -11.03 -7.37 18.40
N SER A 131 -11.90 -6.42 18.75
CA SER A 131 -11.64 -5.46 19.84
C SER A 131 -11.52 -6.16 21.19
N LEU A 132 -12.40 -7.14 21.48
CA LEU A 132 -12.32 -7.95 22.70
C LEU A 132 -11.01 -8.74 22.77
N LYS A 133 -10.54 -9.31 21.65
CA LYS A 133 -9.26 -10.06 21.61
C LYS A 133 -8.02 -9.17 21.80
N LYS A 134 -8.10 -7.87 21.47
CA LYS A 134 -7.02 -6.91 21.72
C LYS A 134 -6.95 -6.48 23.19
N SER A 135 -8.10 -6.33 23.87
CA SER A 135 -8.13 -6.02 25.31
C SER A 135 -7.53 -7.13 26.19
N PHE A 136 -7.41 -8.37 25.70
CA PHE A 136 -6.76 -9.48 26.42
C PHE A 136 -5.26 -9.65 26.12
N ARG A 137 -4.62 -8.74 25.37
CA ARG A 137 -3.17 -8.75 25.15
C ARG A 137 -2.49 -7.50 25.70
N CYS A 138 -2.51 -7.36 27.03
CA CYS A 138 -1.59 -6.49 27.75
C CYS A 138 -0.32 -7.27 28.13
N VAL A 139 0.65 -7.32 27.22
CA VAL A 139 2.07 -7.45 27.59
C VAL A 139 2.83 -6.41 26.77
N PRO A 140 3.48 -5.41 27.39
CA PRO A 140 4.27 -4.45 26.66
C PRO A 140 5.62 -5.08 26.29
N SER A 141 5.87 -5.33 25.01
CA SER A 141 7.22 -5.51 24.51
C SER A 141 7.73 -4.16 23.95
N LYS A 142 8.89 -3.74 24.47
CA LYS A 142 9.60 -2.50 24.11
C LYS A 142 9.80 -2.39 22.59
N PRO A 143 9.72 -1.18 21.99
CA PRO A 143 10.02 -1.00 20.58
C PRO A 143 11.54 -1.04 20.39
N ASN A 144 12.07 -2.08 19.75
CA ASN A 144 13.43 -2.07 19.22
C ASN A 144 13.32 -1.95 17.70
N HIS A 145 13.57 -0.76 17.18
CA HIS A 145 13.68 -0.50 15.74
C HIS A 145 14.96 -1.18 15.20
N LYS A 146 14.95 -2.50 15.08
CA LYS A 146 15.95 -3.25 14.33
C LYS A 146 15.25 -3.90 13.15
N ILE A 147 15.69 -3.51 11.96
CA ILE A 147 15.35 -4.16 10.69
C ILE A 147 15.55 -5.68 10.88
N PRO A 148 14.61 -6.54 10.43
CA PRO A 148 14.81 -7.98 10.45
C PRO A 148 16.05 -8.34 9.61
N THR A 149 17.09 -8.85 10.25
CA THR A 149 18.28 -9.37 9.58
C THR A 149 18.00 -10.78 9.11
N PHE A 150 18.04 -11.01 7.80
CA PHE A 150 17.84 -12.34 7.22
C PHE A 150 19.18 -13.09 7.22
N SER A 151 19.13 -14.42 7.40
CA SER A 151 20.32 -15.26 7.38
C SER A 151 20.97 -15.23 5.99
N ASP A 152 22.29 -15.08 5.93
CA ASP A 152 23.04 -15.06 4.66
C ASP A 152 23.10 -16.43 3.97
N VAL A 153 22.52 -17.47 4.60
CA VAL A 153 22.39 -18.80 4.01
C VAL A 153 21.26 -18.78 2.98
N PRO A 154 21.54 -19.09 1.69
CA PRO A 154 20.50 -19.12 0.66
C PRO A 154 19.47 -20.20 0.99
N GLU A 155 18.20 -19.80 1.11
CA GLU A 155 17.10 -20.76 1.26
C GLU A 155 16.96 -21.59 -0.02
N ASN A 156 16.72 -22.90 0.14
CA ASN A 156 16.60 -23.80 -0.99
C ASN A 156 15.45 -23.33 -1.89
N ARG A 157 15.73 -23.22 -3.20
CA ARG A 157 14.75 -22.78 -4.20
C ARG A 157 13.55 -23.71 -4.18
N ILE A 158 12.35 -23.14 -4.29
CA ILE A 158 11.11 -23.89 -4.43
C ILE A 158 11.20 -24.64 -5.76
N ASP A 159 11.22 -25.96 -5.70
CA ASP A 159 11.27 -26.82 -6.88
C ASP A 159 9.88 -26.86 -7.52
N LEU A 160 9.75 -26.20 -8.68
CA LEU A 160 8.51 -26.10 -9.44
C LEU A 160 8.37 -27.21 -10.49
N THR A 161 9.15 -28.29 -10.42
CA THR A 161 9.11 -29.37 -11.42
C THR A 161 7.76 -30.10 -11.51
N ASN A 162 6.84 -29.89 -10.55
CA ASN A 162 5.51 -30.51 -10.53
C ASN A 162 4.33 -29.52 -10.46
N ILE A 163 4.47 -28.29 -10.99
CA ILE A 163 3.33 -27.36 -11.23
C ILE A 163 3.11 -27.19 -12.73
#